data_AF-A0A965AEQ7-F1
#
_entry.id   AF-A0A965AEQ7-F1
#
_cell.length_a   1.000
_cell.length_b   1.000
_cell.length_c   1.000
_cell.angle_alpha   90.00
_cell.angle_beta   90.00
_cell.angle_gamma   90.00
#
_symmetry.space_group_name_H-M   'P 1'
#
loop_
_entity.id
_entity.type
_entity.pdbx_description
1 polymer ?
#
loop_
_entity_poly.entity_id
_entity_poly.type
_entity_poly.pdbx_seq_one_letter_code
_entity_poly.pdbx_strand_id
1 'polypeptide(L)'
;MSESLIFALVIALTVYMFMRRLRMIKQQKKLKAEEEARGGVPAEDPGSMPRLGTPGTITREQMQQLKDNDFVPEKLWSKEEAQLILDTVTYLRAVIYMATGEASPPIEVQNEILKFILTDDELREYVYEWGLNRTREEDAAPQPVLERDEAYEKVEAAVLQQWESS
;
A
#
# COMPACT_ATOMS: atom_id res chain seq x y z
N MET A 1 9.91 -37.68 18.86
CA MET A 1 8.43 -37.56 18.84
C MET A 1 7.95 -36.10 18.85
N SER A 2 8.81 -35.13 19.20
CA SER A 2 8.49 -33.70 19.25
C SER A 2 8.57 -32.99 17.88
N GLU A 3 9.46 -33.42 16.99
CA GLU A 3 9.67 -32.77 15.68
C GLU A 3 8.48 -32.96 14.73
N SER A 4 7.91 -34.17 14.68
CA SER A 4 6.72 -34.47 13.89
C SER A 4 5.49 -33.63 14.29
N LEU A 5 5.43 -33.17 15.54
CA LEU A 5 4.32 -32.38 16.06
C LEU A 5 4.46 -30.90 15.68
N ILE A 6 5.70 -30.40 15.60
CA ILE A 6 6.00 -29.05 15.12
C ILE A 6 5.71 -28.94 13.62
N PHE A 7 6.14 -29.92 12.81
CA PHE A 7 5.87 -29.92 11.37
C PHE A 7 4.36 -29.98 11.07
N ALA A 8 3.59 -30.76 11.83
CA ALA A 8 2.13 -30.82 11.68
C ALA A 8 1.47 -29.46 11.98
N LEU A 9 1.97 -28.72 12.97
CA LEU A 9 1.43 -27.42 13.36
C LEU A 9 1.74 -26.32 12.33
N VAL A 10 2.94 -26.31 11.76
CA VAL A 10 3.31 -25.38 10.68
C VAL A 10 2.49 -25.64 9.43
N ILE A 11 2.30 -26.91 9.03
CA ILE A 11 1.48 -27.28 7.87
C ILE A 11 0.01 -26.89 8.10
N ALA A 12 -0.51 -27.07 9.32
CA ALA A 12 -1.87 -26.66 9.65
C ALA A 12 -2.05 -25.13 9.56
N LEU A 13 -1.07 -24.34 10.00
CA LEU A 13 -1.09 -22.89 9.92
C LEU A 13 -1.01 -22.39 8.47
N THR A 14 -0.13 -22.96 7.64
CA THR A 14 0.00 -22.56 6.23
C THR A 14 -1.26 -22.90 5.43
N VAL A 15 -1.84 -24.09 5.63
CA VAL A 15 -3.11 -24.48 5.00
C VAL A 15 -4.26 -23.61 5.50
N TYR A 16 -4.30 -23.26 6.78
CA TYR A 16 -5.30 -22.35 7.34
C TYR A 16 -5.20 -20.95 6.75
N MET A 17 -3.99 -20.38 6.66
CA MET A 17 -3.77 -19.07 6.04
C MET A 17 -4.09 -19.07 4.55
N PHE A 18 -3.75 -20.15 3.83
CA PHE A 18 -4.11 -20.30 2.42
C PHE A 18 -5.62 -20.39 2.21
N MET A 19 -6.34 -21.15 3.04
CA MET A 19 -7.81 -21.20 3.00
C MET A 19 -8.45 -19.88 3.42
N ARG A 20 -7.86 -19.15 4.37
CA ARG A 20 -8.30 -17.80 4.75
C ARG A 20 -8.16 -16.82 3.58
N ARG A 21 -7.03 -16.86 2.86
CA ARG A 21 -6.78 -16.08 1.62
C ARG A 21 -7.82 -16.39 0.54
N LEU A 22 -8.12 -17.67 0.29
CA LEU A 22 -9.13 -18.07 -0.70
C LEU A 22 -10.55 -17.63 -0.34
N ARG A 23 -10.91 -17.56 0.95
CA ARG A 23 -12.22 -17.07 1.38
C ARG A 23 -12.37 -15.56 1.17
N MET A 24 -11.33 -14.79 1.43
CA MET A 24 -11.32 -13.33 1.20
C MET A 24 -11.47 -13.00 -0.29
N ILE A 25 -10.75 -13.71 -1.18
CA ILE A 25 -10.89 -13.55 -2.64
C ILE A 25 -12.33 -13.86 -3.09
N LYS A 26 -12.97 -14.89 -2.52
CA LYS A 26 -14.37 -15.20 -2.83
C LYS A 26 -15.33 -14.13 -2.32
N GLN A 27 -15.06 -13.50 -1.19
CA GLN A 27 -15.86 -12.39 -0.68
C GLN A 27 -15.69 -11.13 -1.53
N GLN A 28 -14.47 -10.77 -1.92
CA GLN A 28 -14.20 -9.67 -2.84
C GLN A 28 -14.87 -9.87 -4.21
N LYS A 29 -14.80 -11.08 -4.78
CA LYS A 29 -15.51 -11.39 -6.03
C LYS A 29 -17.02 -11.29 -5.89
N LYS A 30 -17.58 -11.63 -4.72
CA LYS A 30 -19.01 -11.52 -4.44
C LYS A 30 -19.44 -10.06 -4.29
N LEU A 31 -18.62 -9.23 -3.63
CA LEU A 31 -18.83 -7.79 -3.51
C LEU A 31 -18.73 -7.09 -4.87
N LYS A 32 -17.72 -7.43 -5.67
CA LYS A 32 -17.55 -6.94 -7.06
C LYS A 32 -18.74 -7.28 -7.95
N ALA A 33 -19.26 -8.50 -7.87
CA ALA A 33 -20.47 -8.91 -8.60
C ALA A 33 -21.74 -8.19 -8.11
N GLU A 34 -21.80 -7.81 -6.83
CA GLU A 34 -22.92 -7.06 -6.24
C GLU A 34 -22.85 -5.56 -6.60
N GLU A 35 -21.65 -5.01 -6.79
CA GLU A 35 -21.39 -3.65 -7.27
C GLU A 35 -21.62 -3.51 -8.79
N GLU A 36 -21.18 -4.49 -9.59
CA GLU A 36 -21.49 -4.55 -11.04
C GLU A 36 -23.00 -4.62 -11.30
N ALA A 37 -23.75 -5.30 -10.43
CA ALA A 37 -25.22 -5.34 -10.51
C ALA A 37 -25.90 -4.02 -10.14
N ARG A 38 -25.22 -3.10 -9.45
CA ARG A 38 -25.77 -1.80 -9.01
C ARG A 38 -25.57 -0.65 -9.98
N GLY A 39 -24.85 -0.88 -11.10
CA GLY A 39 -24.85 0.00 -12.26
C GLY A 39 -24.20 1.37 -12.05
N GLY A 40 -22.94 1.49 -12.49
CA GLY A 40 -22.38 2.79 -12.91
C GLY A 40 -20.98 3.08 -12.38
N VAL A 41 -19.95 2.61 -13.07
CA VAL A 41 -18.62 3.24 -13.07
C VAL A 41 -18.07 3.18 -14.51
N PRO A 42 -17.55 4.30 -15.08
CA PRO A 42 -16.91 4.28 -16.39
C PRO A 42 -15.65 3.39 -16.35
N ALA A 43 -15.36 2.75 -17.49
CA ALA A 43 -14.31 1.75 -17.65
C ALA A 43 -12.94 2.16 -17.07
N GLU A 44 -12.31 1.20 -16.39
CA GLU A 44 -10.95 1.29 -15.84
C GLU A 44 -9.95 1.60 -16.95
N ASP A 45 -9.23 2.72 -16.84
CA ASP A 45 -8.03 2.99 -17.62
C ASP A 45 -6.89 2.14 -17.02
N PRO A 46 -6.21 1.27 -17.78
CA PRO A 46 -5.25 0.27 -17.27
C PRO A 46 -3.97 0.83 -16.61
N GLY A 47 -3.90 2.14 -16.34
CA GLY A 47 -2.89 2.78 -15.49
C GLY A 47 -3.47 3.60 -14.34
N SER A 48 -4.78 3.57 -14.11
CA SER A 48 -5.45 4.29 -13.04
C SER A 48 -5.52 3.44 -11.76
N MET A 49 -5.28 4.08 -10.61
CA MET A 49 -5.38 3.48 -9.27
C MET A 49 -6.74 2.76 -9.10
N PRO A 50 -6.78 1.57 -8.47
CA PRO A 50 -8.05 0.91 -8.19
C PRO A 50 -8.94 1.80 -7.34
N ARG A 51 -10.22 1.92 -7.74
CA ARG A 51 -11.21 2.71 -7.01
C ARG A 51 -11.50 2.03 -5.67
N LEU A 52 -11.07 2.62 -4.56
CA LEU A 52 -11.29 2.08 -3.21
C LEU A 52 -12.34 2.91 -2.48
N GLY A 53 -13.17 2.28 -1.66
CA GLY A 53 -14.10 2.98 -0.77
C GLY A 53 -15.26 3.71 -1.46
N THR A 54 -15.84 4.68 -0.76
CA THR A 54 -16.97 5.46 -1.29
C THR A 54 -16.47 6.75 -1.94
N PRO A 55 -16.72 6.97 -3.25
CA PRO A 55 -16.29 8.19 -3.93
C PRO A 55 -16.82 9.47 -3.27
N GLY A 56 -16.00 10.50 -3.25
CA GLY A 56 -16.34 11.83 -2.73
C GLY A 56 -16.44 11.92 -1.21
N THR A 57 -15.84 10.98 -0.49
CA THR A 57 -15.80 10.99 0.98
C THR A 57 -14.52 11.61 1.56
N ILE A 58 -13.53 11.94 0.72
CA ILE A 58 -12.26 12.55 1.14
C ILE A 58 -12.45 13.75 2.08
N THR A 59 -11.68 13.79 3.17
CA THR A 59 -11.79 14.88 4.15
C THR A 59 -10.99 16.10 3.75
N ARG A 60 -11.31 17.27 4.33
CA ARG A 60 -10.53 18.51 4.11
C ARG A 60 -9.10 18.40 4.61
N GLU A 61 -8.90 17.67 5.70
CA GLU A 61 -7.59 17.41 6.29
C GLU A 61 -6.73 16.56 5.34
N GLN A 62 -7.27 15.46 4.82
CA GLN A 62 -6.58 14.63 3.83
C GLN A 62 -6.27 15.39 2.54
N MET A 63 -7.20 16.23 2.06
CA MET A 63 -6.93 17.11 0.92
C MET A 63 -5.77 18.07 1.18
N GLN A 64 -5.63 18.57 2.41
CA GLN A 64 -4.52 19.46 2.76
C GLN A 64 -3.22 18.67 2.81
N GLN A 65 -3.19 17.52 3.49
CA GLN A 65 -2.01 16.64 3.56
C GLN A 65 -1.53 16.19 2.17
N LEU A 66 -2.45 15.88 1.25
CA LEU A 66 -2.09 15.55 -0.13
C LEU A 66 -1.43 16.73 -0.84
N LYS A 67 -1.96 17.94 -0.68
CA LYS A 67 -1.35 19.15 -1.24
C LYS A 67 0.03 19.44 -0.67
N ASP A 68 0.21 19.20 0.63
CA ASP A 68 1.49 19.38 1.32
C ASP A 68 2.54 18.36 0.83
N ASN A 69 2.11 17.28 0.16
CA ASN A 69 2.95 16.29 -0.50
C ASN A 69 2.94 16.43 -2.04
N ASP A 70 2.59 17.61 -2.56
CA ASP A 70 2.59 17.94 -4.00
C ASP A 70 1.59 17.14 -4.87
N PHE A 71 0.55 16.56 -4.25
CA PHE A 71 -0.55 15.93 -4.98
C PHE A 71 -1.67 16.92 -5.29
N VAL A 72 -2.39 16.66 -6.40
CA VAL A 72 -3.61 17.37 -6.78
C VAL A 72 -4.82 16.52 -6.35
N PRO A 73 -5.42 16.73 -5.16
CA PRO A 73 -6.54 15.92 -4.71
C PRO A 73 -7.78 16.20 -5.55
N GLU A 74 -8.47 15.15 -5.99
CA GLU A 74 -9.77 15.28 -6.64
C GLU A 74 -10.91 15.11 -5.64
N LYS A 75 -11.99 15.89 -5.83
CA LYS A 75 -13.19 15.80 -4.96
C LYS A 75 -13.93 14.48 -5.06
N LEU A 76 -13.64 13.65 -6.07
CA LEU A 76 -14.26 12.35 -6.27
C LEU A 76 -13.53 11.23 -5.52
N TRP A 77 -12.36 11.51 -4.95
CA TRP A 77 -11.62 10.51 -4.19
C TRP A 77 -12.34 10.12 -2.90
N SER A 78 -12.17 8.88 -2.51
CA SER A 78 -12.59 8.37 -1.22
C SER A 78 -11.57 8.70 -0.14
N LYS A 79 -11.95 8.48 1.12
CA LYS A 79 -11.02 8.59 2.25
C LYS A 79 -9.95 7.52 2.19
N GLU A 80 -10.32 6.32 1.75
CA GLU A 80 -9.46 5.15 1.67
C GLU A 80 -8.39 5.32 0.59
N GLU A 81 -8.75 5.86 -0.57
CA GLU A 81 -7.82 6.20 -1.65
C GLU A 81 -6.81 7.25 -1.19
N ALA A 82 -7.30 8.34 -0.60
CA ALA A 82 -6.46 9.41 -0.09
C ALA A 82 -5.49 8.91 0.98
N GLN A 83 -5.97 8.05 1.89
CA GLN A 83 -5.15 7.49 2.95
C GLN A 83 -4.07 6.55 2.39
N LEU A 84 -4.42 5.68 1.44
CA LEU A 84 -3.47 4.78 0.80
C LEU A 84 -2.32 5.56 0.12
N ILE A 85 -2.62 6.66 -0.56
CA ILE A 85 -1.59 7.52 -1.17
C ILE A 85 -0.67 8.09 -0.08
N LEU A 86 -1.23 8.65 1.00
CA LEU A 86 -0.45 9.24 2.09
C LEU A 86 0.42 8.21 2.81
N ASP A 87 -0.11 7.02 3.04
CA ASP A 87 0.63 5.91 3.64
C ASP A 87 1.75 5.45 2.70
N THR A 88 1.49 5.37 1.40
CA THR A 88 2.50 5.03 0.39
C THR A 88 3.63 6.05 0.35
N VAL A 89 3.32 7.35 0.40
CA VAL A 89 4.32 8.42 0.46
C VAL A 89 5.18 8.30 1.72
N THR A 90 4.54 8.03 2.86
CA THR A 90 5.24 7.89 4.15
C THR A 90 6.16 6.67 4.14
N TYR A 91 5.64 5.53 3.67
CA TYR A 91 6.40 4.29 3.53
C TYR A 91 7.58 4.48 2.59
N LEU A 92 7.37 5.06 1.41
CA LEU A 92 8.41 5.35 0.43
C LEU A 92 9.54 6.19 1.02
N ARG A 93 9.21 7.29 1.69
CA ARG A 93 10.21 8.17 2.30
C ARG A 93 11.02 7.45 3.38
N ALA A 94 10.39 6.57 4.15
CA ALA A 94 11.08 5.73 5.12
C ALA A 94 12.04 4.74 4.45
N VAL A 95 11.61 4.06 3.38
CA VAL A 95 12.49 3.16 2.62
C VAL A 95 13.69 3.91 2.05
N ILE A 96 13.46 5.05 1.38
CA ILE A 96 14.54 5.85 0.81
C ILE A 96 15.52 6.28 1.91
N TYR A 97 15.03 6.82 3.02
CA TYR A 97 15.89 7.24 4.12
C TYR A 97 16.71 6.07 4.69
N MET A 98 16.10 4.90 4.87
CA MET A 98 16.80 3.71 5.37
C MET A 98 17.84 3.16 4.38
N ALA A 99 17.60 3.30 3.07
CA ALA A 99 18.46 2.80 2.01
C ALA A 99 19.62 3.75 1.67
N THR A 100 19.36 5.06 1.60
CA THR A 100 20.33 6.07 1.11
C THR A 100 20.82 7.03 2.20
N GLY A 101 20.11 7.10 3.34
CA GLY A 101 20.35 8.10 4.38
C GLY A 101 19.79 9.49 4.06
N GLU A 102 19.13 9.67 2.90
CA GLU A 102 18.67 10.98 2.46
C GLU A 102 17.21 11.27 2.79
N ALA A 103 17.00 12.41 3.45
CA ALA A 103 15.69 12.85 3.91
C ALA A 103 14.87 13.58 2.84
N SER A 104 15.52 14.06 1.77
CA SER A 104 14.88 14.85 0.70
C SER A 104 15.27 14.31 -0.68
N PRO A 105 14.75 13.13 -1.07
CA PRO A 105 15.02 12.55 -2.39
C PRO A 105 14.46 13.41 -3.55
N PRO A 106 15.07 13.35 -4.75
CA PRO A 106 14.53 13.98 -5.95
C PRO A 106 13.07 13.56 -6.21
N ILE A 107 12.25 14.49 -6.70
CA ILE A 107 10.81 14.24 -6.91
C ILE A 107 10.58 13.20 -8.01
N GLU A 108 11.46 13.12 -8.99
CA GLU A 108 11.43 12.14 -10.08
C GLU A 108 11.58 10.72 -9.54
N VAL A 109 12.57 10.51 -8.65
CA VAL A 109 12.78 9.23 -7.98
C VAL A 109 11.55 8.88 -7.13
N GLN A 110 11.01 9.84 -6.36
CA GLN A 110 9.81 9.60 -5.56
C GLN A 110 8.62 9.16 -6.42
N ASN A 111 8.37 9.83 -7.54
CA ASN A 111 7.24 9.53 -8.42
C ASN A 111 7.33 8.16 -9.07
N GLU A 112 8.51 7.76 -9.55
CA GLU A 112 8.70 6.45 -10.17
C GLU A 112 8.50 5.31 -9.17
N ILE A 113 9.06 5.43 -7.96
CA ILE A 113 8.90 4.40 -6.94
C ILE A 113 7.46 4.38 -6.38
N LEU A 114 6.83 5.54 -6.22
CA LEU A 114 5.42 5.60 -5.81
C LEU A 114 4.52 4.91 -6.83
N LYS A 115 4.75 5.15 -8.13
CA LYS A 115 4.04 4.45 -9.21
C LYS A 115 4.29 2.94 -9.14
N PHE A 116 5.53 2.51 -8.90
CA PHE A 116 5.88 1.10 -8.75
C PHE A 116 5.10 0.43 -7.61
N ILE A 117 5.07 1.04 -6.43
CA ILE A 117 4.33 0.53 -5.25
C ILE A 117 2.83 0.45 -5.54
N LEU A 118 2.25 1.50 -6.13
CA LEU A 118 0.80 1.56 -6.36
C LEU A 118 0.34 0.65 -7.52
N THR A 119 1.21 0.35 -8.47
CA THR A 119 0.87 -0.52 -9.61
C THR A 119 0.98 -2.01 -9.27
N ASP A 120 1.88 -2.39 -8.37
CA ASP A 120 2.04 -3.76 -7.92
C ASP A 120 0.99 -4.11 -6.85
N ASP A 121 0.11 -5.05 -7.15
CA ASP A 121 -1.00 -5.42 -6.27
C ASP A 121 -0.55 -5.92 -4.89
N GLU A 122 0.57 -6.64 -4.82
CA GLU A 122 1.08 -7.20 -3.56
C GLU A 122 1.71 -6.10 -2.70
N LEU A 123 2.49 -5.21 -3.29
CA LEU A 123 3.07 -4.06 -2.59
C LEU A 123 1.99 -3.08 -2.12
N ARG A 124 0.99 -2.82 -2.96
CA ARG A 124 -0.11 -1.93 -2.61
C ARG A 124 -0.93 -2.47 -1.44
N GLU A 125 -1.25 -3.77 -1.43
CA GLU A 125 -1.95 -4.42 -0.31
C GLU A 125 -1.07 -4.39 0.95
N TYR A 126 0.22 -4.68 0.82
CA TYR A 126 1.16 -4.65 1.95
C TYR A 126 1.21 -3.25 2.58
N VAL A 127 1.38 -2.20 1.78
CA VAL A 127 1.44 -0.82 2.28
C VAL A 127 0.10 -0.39 2.88
N TYR A 128 -1.02 -0.86 2.33
CA TYR A 128 -2.34 -0.66 2.91
C TYR A 128 -2.45 -1.32 4.31
N GLU A 129 -2.05 -2.58 4.45
CA GLU A 129 -2.03 -3.26 5.75
C GLU A 129 -1.04 -2.63 6.73
N TRP A 130 0.14 -2.22 6.25
CA TRP A 130 1.12 -1.49 7.04
C TRP A 130 0.51 -0.22 7.61
N GLY A 131 -0.11 0.62 6.77
CA GLY A 131 -0.78 1.86 7.18
C GLY A 131 -1.87 1.63 8.23
N LEU A 132 -2.68 0.58 8.07
CA LEU A 132 -3.72 0.21 9.05
C LEU A 132 -3.19 -0.24 10.40
N ASN A 133 -1.99 -0.83 10.44
CA ASN A 133 -1.39 -1.37 11.65
C ASN A 133 -0.48 -0.37 12.37
N ARG A 134 -0.27 0.84 11.81
CA ARG A 134 0.52 1.89 12.46
C ARG A 134 -0.12 2.34 13.77
N THR A 135 0.73 2.49 14.78
CA THR A 135 0.35 3.09 16.05
C THR A 135 0.40 4.61 15.98
N ARG A 136 -0.35 5.27 16.87
CA ARG A 136 -0.35 6.73 16.99
C ARG A 136 1.04 7.34 17.24
N GLU A 137 1.95 6.57 17.86
CA GLU A 137 3.33 7.00 18.08
C GLU A 137 4.15 6.96 16.78
N GLU A 138 3.93 5.94 15.94
CA GLU A 138 4.54 5.83 14.60
C GLU A 138 3.97 6.84 13.61
N ASP A 139 2.73 7.29 13.80
CA ASP A 139 2.15 8.41 13.04
C ASP A 139 2.79 9.76 13.38
N ALA A 140 3.27 9.92 14.61
CA ALA A 140 3.95 11.13 15.05
C ALA A 140 5.44 11.15 14.67
N ALA A 141 6.01 9.99 14.28
CA ALA A 141 7.40 9.89 13.86
C ALA A 141 7.58 10.47 12.45
N PRO A 142 8.52 11.42 12.24
CA PRO A 142 8.79 11.96 10.91
C PRO A 142 9.33 10.91 9.94
N GLN A 143 9.96 9.85 10.46
CA GLN A 143 10.49 8.73 9.70
C GLN A 143 10.24 7.44 10.50
N PRO A 144 9.23 6.63 10.12
CA PRO A 144 9.01 5.34 10.76
C PRO A 144 10.16 4.38 10.44
N VAL A 145 10.51 3.52 11.41
CA VAL A 145 11.47 2.44 11.18
C VAL A 145 10.71 1.25 10.63
N LEU A 146 11.09 0.80 9.43
CA LEU A 146 10.42 -0.31 8.75
C LEU A 146 11.06 -1.65 9.11
N GLU A 147 10.24 -2.71 9.13
CA GLU A 147 10.74 -4.08 9.15
C GLU A 147 11.38 -4.41 7.80
N ARG A 148 12.53 -5.09 7.81
CA ARG A 148 13.24 -5.51 6.59
C ARG A 148 12.71 -6.84 6.10
N ASP A 149 11.50 -6.81 5.54
CA ASP A 149 10.84 -7.97 4.95
C ASP A 149 10.96 -7.98 3.41
N GLU A 150 10.33 -8.96 2.76
CA GLU A 150 10.38 -9.11 1.30
C GLU A 150 9.82 -7.89 0.55
N ALA A 151 8.83 -7.20 1.12
CA ALA A 151 8.24 -6.00 0.52
C ALA A 151 9.19 -4.81 0.64
N TYR A 152 9.84 -4.64 1.80
CA TYR A 152 10.91 -3.66 1.99
C TYR A 152 12.06 -3.90 1.01
N GLU A 153 12.59 -5.12 0.92
CA GLU A 153 13.72 -5.45 0.03
C GLU A 153 13.39 -5.17 -1.44
N LYS A 154 12.16 -5.48 -1.87
CA LYS A 154 11.68 -5.22 -3.24
C LYS A 154 11.64 -3.72 -3.56
N VAL A 155 11.18 -2.90 -2.63
CA VAL A 155 11.13 -1.43 -2.82
C VAL A 155 12.52 -0.82 -2.68
N GLU A 156 13.35 -1.29 -1.74
CA GLU A 156 14.74 -0.87 -1.58
C GLU A 156 15.56 -1.12 -2.86
N ALA A 157 15.42 -2.29 -3.47
CA ALA A 157 16.07 -2.61 -4.73
C ALA A 157 15.66 -1.65 -5.86
N ALA A 158 14.37 -1.33 -5.96
CA ALA A 158 13.87 -0.36 -6.94
C ALA A 158 14.42 1.06 -6.67
N VAL A 159 14.47 1.47 -5.40
CA VAL A 159 15.05 2.75 -4.99
C VAL A 159 16.51 2.85 -5.41
N LEU A 160 17.34 1.85 -5.06
CA LEU A 160 18.76 1.86 -5.39
C LEU A 160 19.00 1.84 -6.89
N GLN A 161 18.25 1.03 -7.64
CA GLN A 161 18.32 1.02 -9.10
C GLN A 161 18.02 2.40 -9.71
N GLN A 162 16.95 3.05 -9.23
CA GLN A 162 16.57 4.37 -9.73
C GLN A 162 17.59 5.45 -9.31
N TRP A 163 18.15 5.32 -8.10
CA TRP A 163 19.15 6.22 -7.54
C TRP A 163 20.47 6.19 -8.29
N GLU A 164 20.95 5.01 -8.69
CA GLU A 164 22.16 4.87 -9.50
C GLU A 164 21.99 5.40 -10.93
N SER A 165 20.75 5.47 -11.41
CA SER A 165 20.41 5.92 -12.76
C SER A 165 20.05 7.41 -12.89
N SER A 166 19.94 8.13 -11.76
CA SER A 166 19.57 9.56 -11.68
C SER A 166 20.80 10.46 -11.51
#